data_AF-A0A9J6ESF8-F1
#
_entry.id   AF-A0A9J6ESF8-F1
#
_cell.length_a   1.000
_cell.length_b   1.000
_cell.length_c   1.000
_cell.angle_alpha   90.00
_cell.angle_beta   90.00
_cell.angle_gamma   90.00
#
_symmetry.space_group_name_H-M   'P 1'
#
loop_
_entity.id
_entity.type
_entity.pdbx_description
1 polymer ?
#
loop_
_entity_poly.entity_id
_entity_poly.type
_entity_poly.pdbx_seq_one_letter_code
_entity_poly.pdbx_strand_id
1 'polypeptide(L)'
;MCRSIDDVDLFPAGIAEKPVLGGVVGPTFACLIAEQFVRMRKGDRFWYENGGLASSFTSDQLRELRKVTLARVLCDNLDDIETIQARVMEQVDQRRQRVSVCLLDSAPTLSLWTEKAWRRAKKPRADTLRRIRVLKPWNRNEGGSTPPSKVLNWHV
;
A
#
# COMPACT_ATOMS: atom_id res chain seq x y z
N MET A 1 2.81 -0.09 -45.65
CA MET A 1 2.54 -1.05 -44.55
C MET A 1 1.15 -0.72 -44.03
N CYS A 2 0.26 -1.72 -43.95
CA CYS A 2 -1.22 -1.64 -43.89
C CYS A 2 -1.89 -1.21 -45.20
N ARG A 3 -2.75 -2.08 -45.76
CA ARG A 3 -3.57 -1.80 -46.95
C ARG A 3 -5.03 -1.55 -46.55
N SER A 4 -5.48 -2.17 -45.46
CA SER A 4 -6.76 -1.92 -44.79
C SER A 4 -6.54 -1.48 -43.33
N ILE A 5 -7.58 -0.85 -42.74
CA ILE A 5 -7.65 -0.58 -41.30
C ILE A 5 -7.72 -1.87 -40.48
N ASP A 6 -8.29 -2.94 -41.04
CA ASP A 6 -8.45 -4.24 -40.38
C ASP A 6 -7.13 -4.98 -40.21
N ASP A 7 -6.07 -4.53 -40.89
CA ASP A 7 -4.72 -5.09 -40.78
C ASP A 7 -3.94 -4.51 -39.58
N VAL A 8 -4.50 -3.50 -38.89
CA VAL A 8 -3.80 -2.80 -37.81
C VAL A 8 -4.06 -3.51 -36.48
N ASP A 9 -2.99 -3.98 -35.86
CA ASP A 9 -3.07 -4.56 -34.51
C ASP A 9 -3.64 -3.55 -33.50
N LEU A 10 -4.44 -4.04 -32.56
CA LEU A 10 -5.10 -3.21 -31.55
C LEU A 10 -4.11 -2.37 -30.74
N PHE A 11 -2.94 -2.91 -30.40
CA PHE A 11 -1.98 -2.20 -29.56
C PHE A 11 -1.40 -0.94 -30.24
N PRO A 12 -0.77 -1.04 -31.42
CA PRO A 12 -0.29 0.15 -32.15
C PRO A 12 -1.44 1.09 -32.55
N ALA A 13 -2.62 0.57 -32.87
CA ALA A 13 -3.80 1.42 -33.12
C ALA A 13 -4.18 2.25 -31.89
N GLY A 14 -4.30 1.60 -30.72
CA GLY A 14 -4.77 2.26 -29.50
C GLY A 14 -3.79 3.27 -28.91
N ILE A 15 -2.48 3.05 -29.03
CA ILE A 15 -1.47 4.05 -28.62
C ILE A 15 -1.36 5.22 -29.61
N ALA A 16 -1.76 5.03 -30.87
CA ALA A 16 -1.73 6.07 -31.90
C ALA A 16 -2.90 7.07 -31.78
N GLU A 17 -3.94 6.72 -31.02
CA GLU A 17 -5.07 7.61 -30.76
C GLU A 17 -4.70 8.80 -29.88
N LYS A 18 -5.35 9.95 -30.12
CA LYS A 18 -5.20 11.14 -29.28
C LYS A 18 -5.81 10.89 -27.89
N PRO A 19 -5.14 11.26 -26.80
CA PRO A 19 -5.69 11.10 -25.45
C PRO A 19 -7.03 11.81 -25.26
N VAL A 20 -7.92 11.21 -24.47
CA VAL A 20 -9.15 11.85 -24.00
C VAL A 20 -8.84 13.01 -23.03
N LEU A 21 -9.76 13.97 -22.88
CA LEU A 21 -9.58 15.11 -21.98
C LEU A 21 -9.32 14.63 -20.53
N GLY A 22 -8.17 15.00 -19.97
CA GLY A 22 -7.76 14.60 -18.61
C GLY A 22 -7.26 13.16 -18.48
N GLY A 23 -7.15 12.41 -19.58
CA GLY A 23 -6.60 11.06 -19.64
C GLY A 23 -5.25 11.00 -20.36
N VAL A 24 -4.63 9.81 -20.33
CA VAL A 24 -3.34 9.53 -20.99
C VAL A 24 -3.46 8.53 -22.14
N VAL A 25 -4.67 8.04 -22.41
CA VAL A 25 -4.96 7.07 -23.47
C VAL A 25 -6.10 7.56 -24.37
N GLY A 26 -6.12 7.07 -25.61
CA GLY A 26 -7.20 7.33 -26.56
C GLY A 26 -8.54 6.70 -26.19
N PRO A 27 -9.64 7.06 -26.88
CA PRO A 27 -10.98 6.59 -26.58
C PRO A 27 -11.13 5.06 -26.59
N THR A 28 -10.47 4.35 -27.50
CA THR A 28 -10.56 2.88 -27.58
C THR A 28 -9.98 2.24 -26.32
N PHE A 29 -8.76 2.63 -25.95
CA PHE A 29 -8.14 2.16 -24.71
C PHE A 29 -8.85 2.66 -23.46
N ALA A 30 -9.37 3.88 -23.44
CA ALA A 30 -10.17 4.38 -22.32
C ALA A 30 -11.40 3.47 -22.09
N CYS A 31 -12.12 3.10 -23.14
CA CYS A 31 -13.26 2.20 -23.07
C CYS A 31 -12.85 0.80 -22.56
N LEU A 32 -11.86 0.18 -23.22
CA LEU A 32 -11.41 -1.16 -22.86
C LEU A 32 -10.88 -1.23 -21.43
N ILE A 33 -10.04 -0.28 -21.02
CA ILE A 33 -9.48 -0.22 -19.67
C ILE A 33 -10.61 -0.02 -18.65
N ALA A 34 -11.52 0.93 -18.87
CA ALA A 34 -12.63 1.18 -17.95
C ALA A 34 -13.55 -0.03 -17.77
N GLU A 35 -13.94 -0.70 -18.86
CA GLU A 35 -14.73 -1.92 -18.82
C GLU A 35 -14.05 -3.01 -17.97
N GLN A 36 -12.75 -3.22 -18.16
CA GLN A 36 -12.01 -4.21 -17.38
C GLN A 36 -11.93 -3.84 -15.90
N PHE A 37 -11.66 -2.57 -15.56
CA PHE A 37 -11.64 -2.14 -14.15
C PHE A 37 -13.02 -2.23 -13.49
N VAL A 38 -14.10 -1.92 -14.20
CA VAL A 38 -15.48 -2.08 -13.69
C VAL A 38 -15.79 -3.55 -13.41
N ARG A 39 -15.44 -4.44 -14.33
CA ARG A 39 -15.64 -5.89 -14.17
C ARG A 39 -14.82 -6.46 -13.02
N MET A 40 -13.55 -6.05 -12.90
CA MET A 40 -12.69 -6.44 -11.77
C MET A 40 -13.27 -6.00 -10.43
N ARG A 41 -13.69 -4.72 -10.32
CA ARG A 41 -14.30 -4.19 -9.09
C ARG A 41 -15.60 -4.92 -8.73
N LYS A 42 -16.51 -5.09 -9.69
CA LYS A 42 -17.82 -5.72 -9.44
C LYS A 42 -17.74 -7.23 -9.23
N GLY A 43 -16.78 -7.89 -9.86
CA GLY A 43 -16.58 -9.35 -9.78
C GLY A 43 -15.83 -9.79 -8.52
N ASP A 44 -15.16 -8.86 -7.82
CA ASP A 44 -14.42 -9.17 -6.60
C ASP A 44 -15.35 -9.15 -5.37
N ARG A 45 -15.64 -10.35 -4.85
CA ARG A 45 -16.40 -10.52 -3.60
C ARG A 45 -15.73 -9.80 -2.40
N PHE A 46 -14.40 -9.69 -2.43
CA PHE A 46 -13.60 -9.07 -1.38
C PHE A 46 -13.24 -7.61 -1.68
N TRP A 47 -13.87 -6.99 -2.69
CA TRP A 47 -13.70 -5.57 -2.93
C TRP A 47 -13.94 -4.77 -1.64
N TYR A 48 -12.98 -3.95 -1.26
CA TYR A 48 -12.90 -3.38 0.10
C TYR A 48 -14.08 -2.46 0.48
N GLU A 49 -14.81 -1.92 -0.51
CA GLU A 49 -16.00 -1.10 -0.26
C GLU A 49 -17.32 -1.88 -0.23
N ASN A 50 -17.28 -3.19 -0.51
CA ASN A 50 -18.48 -4.00 -0.42
C ASN A 50 -19.00 -3.99 1.02
N GLY A 51 -20.28 -3.68 1.20
CA GLY A 51 -20.96 -3.66 2.51
C GLY A 51 -21.86 -4.88 2.71
N GLY A 52 -22.16 -5.19 3.97
CA GLY A 52 -23.16 -6.22 4.33
C GLY A 52 -22.69 -7.67 4.17
N LEU A 53 -21.42 -7.92 3.86
CA LEU A 53 -20.84 -9.27 3.79
C LEU A 53 -20.00 -9.56 5.03
N ALA A 54 -19.77 -10.86 5.31
CA ALA A 54 -18.85 -11.26 6.38
C ALA A 54 -17.40 -10.79 6.16
N SER A 55 -17.02 -10.53 4.90
CA SER A 55 -15.72 -9.98 4.51
C SER A 55 -15.67 -8.45 4.47
N SER A 56 -16.78 -7.75 4.73
CA SER A 56 -16.85 -6.30 4.67
C SER A 56 -16.12 -5.65 5.84
N PHE A 57 -15.41 -4.57 5.56
CA PHE A 57 -14.93 -3.66 6.60
C PHE A 57 -16.10 -2.94 7.29
N THR A 58 -15.91 -2.54 8.54
CA THR A 58 -16.85 -1.64 9.22
C THR A 58 -16.76 -0.24 8.61
N SER A 59 -17.81 0.59 8.80
CA SER A 59 -17.82 1.98 8.32
C SER A 59 -16.63 2.80 8.87
N ASP A 60 -16.25 2.57 10.12
CA ASP A 60 -15.11 3.25 10.74
C ASP A 60 -13.78 2.74 10.17
N GLN A 61 -13.62 1.43 9.96
CA GLN A 61 -12.44 0.87 9.29
C GLN A 61 -12.30 1.41 7.86
N LEU A 62 -13.40 1.51 7.12
CA LEU A 62 -13.40 2.07 5.77
C LEU A 62 -13.03 3.56 5.75
N ARG A 63 -13.42 4.31 6.79
CA ARG A 63 -13.03 5.72 6.95
C ARG A 63 -11.52 5.86 7.15
N GLU A 64 -10.90 4.96 7.91
CA GLU A 64 -9.44 4.93 8.07
C GLU A 64 -8.75 4.53 6.76
N LEU A 65 -9.21 3.46 6.09
CA LEU A 65 -8.63 3.03 4.80
C LEU A 65 -8.64 4.14 3.75
N ARG A 66 -9.69 4.98 3.71
CA ARG A 66 -9.79 6.12 2.77
C ARG A 66 -8.76 7.24 3.01
N LYS A 67 -8.06 7.25 4.13
CA LYS A 67 -6.96 8.19 4.40
C LYS A 67 -5.65 7.77 3.72
N VAL A 68 -5.53 6.51 3.31
CA VAL A 68 -4.32 5.99 2.67
C VAL A 68 -4.03 6.76 1.38
N THR A 69 -2.80 7.23 1.24
CA THR A 69 -2.27 7.82 0.00
C THR A 69 -0.99 7.09 -0.40
N LEU A 70 -0.70 7.00 -1.70
CA LEU A 70 0.56 6.39 -2.17
C LEU A 70 1.78 7.18 -1.66
N ALA A 71 1.65 8.50 -1.47
CA ALA A 71 2.68 9.31 -0.83
C ALA A 71 3.02 8.80 0.59
N ARG A 72 1.99 8.50 1.38
CA ARG A 72 2.17 7.98 2.74
C ARG A 72 2.79 6.59 2.75
N VAL A 73 2.33 5.69 1.86
CA VAL A 73 2.92 4.35 1.71
C VAL A 73 4.41 4.45 1.40
N LEU A 74 4.82 5.36 0.51
CA LEU A 74 6.24 5.58 0.21
C LEU A 74 7.01 6.14 1.42
N CYS A 75 6.46 7.13 2.13
CA CYS A 75 7.08 7.67 3.35
C CYS A 75 7.30 6.62 4.44
N ASP A 76 6.32 5.74 4.67
CA ASP A 76 6.37 4.76 5.75
C ASP A 76 7.35 3.60 5.47
N ASN A 77 7.81 3.43 4.21
CA ASN A 77 8.59 2.27 3.78
C ASN A 77 9.95 2.63 3.14
N LEU A 78 10.32 3.90 3.03
CA LEU A 78 11.58 4.34 2.43
C LEU A 78 12.39 5.17 3.44
N ASP A 79 13.65 4.78 3.62
CA ASP A 79 14.48 5.28 4.74
C ASP A 79 15.05 6.71 4.53
N ASP A 80 15.02 7.25 3.31
CA ASP A 80 15.65 8.54 2.93
C ASP A 80 14.70 9.50 2.18
N ILE A 81 13.42 9.60 2.61
CA ILE A 81 12.47 10.56 2.04
C ILE A 81 12.11 11.64 3.08
N GLU A 82 12.67 12.84 2.90
CA GLU A 82 12.31 14.01 3.72
C GLU A 82 11.04 14.71 3.20
N THR A 83 10.90 14.80 1.87
CA THR A 83 9.75 15.47 1.22
C THR A 83 9.27 14.72 -0.01
N ILE A 84 7.95 14.69 -0.19
CA ILE A 84 7.29 14.01 -1.31
C ILE A 84 6.12 14.85 -1.82
N GLN A 85 5.74 14.71 -3.09
CA GLN A 85 4.50 15.35 -3.54
C GLN A 85 3.29 14.59 -2.98
N ALA A 86 2.28 15.31 -2.51
CA ALA A 86 1.10 14.67 -1.90
C ALA A 86 0.34 13.75 -2.88
N ARG A 87 0.26 14.13 -4.16
CA ARG A 87 -0.42 13.37 -5.22
C ARG A 87 0.57 12.77 -6.19
N VAL A 88 1.34 11.75 -5.78
CA VAL A 88 2.50 11.20 -6.50
C VAL A 88 2.30 10.77 -7.96
N MET A 89 1.05 10.57 -8.40
CA MET A 89 0.74 10.20 -9.78
C MET A 89 0.46 11.41 -10.70
N GLU A 90 0.35 12.62 -10.14
CA GLU A 90 0.26 13.84 -10.94
C GLU A 90 1.64 14.22 -11.49
N GLN A 91 1.66 14.86 -12.65
CA GLN A 91 2.90 15.41 -13.21
C GLN A 91 3.50 16.42 -12.21
N VAL A 92 4.82 16.33 -12.02
CA VAL A 92 5.56 17.26 -11.18
C VAL A 92 5.43 18.67 -11.78
N ASP A 93 4.93 19.60 -10.98
CA ASP A 93 4.89 21.02 -11.30
C ASP A 93 5.81 21.74 -10.31
N GLN A 94 6.73 22.56 -10.82
CA GLN A 94 7.66 23.35 -10.00
C GLN A 94 6.94 24.29 -9.03
N ARG A 95 5.67 24.65 -9.32
CA ARG A 95 4.84 25.46 -8.42
C ARG A 95 4.20 24.67 -7.28
N ARG A 96 4.07 23.34 -7.42
CA ARG A 96 3.56 22.46 -6.36
C ARG A 96 4.72 22.07 -5.46
N GLN A 97 4.87 22.81 -4.37
CA GLN A 97 5.90 22.54 -3.37
C GLN A 97 5.79 21.09 -2.87
N ARG A 98 6.94 20.38 -2.88
CA ARG A 98 7.07 19.11 -2.17
C ARG A 98 6.80 19.40 -0.71
N VAL A 99 5.86 18.67 -0.13
CA VAL A 99 5.44 18.83 1.26
C VAL A 99 6.06 17.70 2.08
N SER A 100 6.32 17.96 3.37
CA SER A 100 6.71 16.90 4.30
C SER A 100 5.49 16.07 4.71
N VAL A 101 4.86 15.38 3.75
CA VAL A 101 3.69 14.50 4.00
C VAL A 101 4.04 13.40 5.01
N CYS A 102 5.30 13.00 5.08
CA CYS A 102 5.78 12.01 6.04
C CYS A 102 5.59 12.45 7.51
N LEU A 103 5.54 13.77 7.76
CA LEU A 103 5.35 14.36 9.10
C LEU A 103 3.90 14.77 9.39
N LEU A 104 3.00 14.71 8.40
CA LEU A 104 1.59 14.99 8.60
C LEU A 104 0.89 13.79 9.24
N ASP A 105 0.01 14.07 10.22
CA ASP A 105 -0.74 13.09 11.00
C ASP A 105 -1.96 12.52 10.22
N SER A 106 -1.76 12.27 8.93
CA SER A 106 -2.77 11.77 8.00
C SER A 106 -2.74 10.24 7.83
N ALA A 107 -1.94 9.54 8.63
CA ALA A 107 -1.86 8.08 8.58
C ALA A 107 -3.18 7.44 9.04
N PRO A 108 -3.64 6.34 8.42
CA PRO A 108 -4.76 5.57 8.94
C PRO A 108 -4.41 4.95 10.29
N THR A 109 -5.32 5.00 11.26
CA THR A 109 -5.11 4.25 12.52
C THR A 109 -5.48 2.78 12.34
N LEU A 110 -4.63 1.88 12.84
CA LEU A 110 -4.92 0.43 12.87
C LEU A 110 -5.61 -0.03 14.15
N SER A 111 -5.92 0.90 15.07
CA SER A 111 -6.56 0.60 16.36
C SER A 111 -7.93 -0.11 16.21
N LEU A 112 -8.62 0.10 15.09
CA LEU A 112 -9.91 -0.53 14.76
C LEU A 112 -9.81 -2.01 14.39
N TRP A 113 -8.60 -2.54 14.16
CA TRP A 113 -8.34 -3.95 13.89
C TRP A 113 -7.86 -4.70 15.14
N THR A 114 -7.81 -4.04 16.29
CA THR A 114 -7.39 -4.68 17.54
C THR A 114 -8.40 -5.73 18.01
N GLU A 115 -7.99 -6.99 18.03
CA GLU A 115 -8.84 -8.07 18.54
C GLU A 115 -9.02 -7.99 20.06
N LYS A 116 -10.21 -8.37 20.54
CA LYS A 116 -10.55 -8.36 21.97
C LYS A 116 -9.66 -9.28 22.80
N ALA A 117 -9.07 -10.33 22.21
CA ALA A 117 -8.17 -11.26 22.88
C ALA A 117 -6.89 -10.56 23.39
N TRP A 118 -6.34 -9.62 22.62
CA TRP A 118 -5.19 -8.80 23.02
C TRP A 118 -5.50 -7.82 24.15
N ARG A 119 -6.75 -7.33 24.28
CA ARG A 119 -7.14 -6.47 25.40
C ARG A 119 -7.24 -7.22 26.73
N ARG A 120 -7.52 -8.54 26.70
CA ARG A 120 -7.64 -9.39 27.90
C ARG A 120 -6.33 -10.09 28.29
N ALA A 121 -5.33 -10.10 27.42
CA ALA A 121 -3.98 -10.49 27.78
C ALA A 121 -3.43 -9.46 28.80
N LYS A 122 -3.72 -9.70 30.08
CA LYS A 122 -3.14 -8.98 31.22
C LYS A 122 -1.63 -8.88 31.02
N LYS A 123 -1.02 -7.75 31.42
CA LYS A 123 0.44 -7.60 31.54
C LYS A 123 1.02 -8.92 32.08
N PRO A 124 2.06 -9.50 31.46
CA PRO A 124 2.69 -10.70 32.00
C PRO A 124 3.02 -10.44 33.48
N ARG A 125 2.71 -11.40 34.37
CA ARG A 125 3.14 -11.32 35.77
C ARG A 125 4.64 -11.06 35.78
N ALA A 126 5.12 -10.24 36.72
CA ALA A 126 6.53 -9.87 36.82
C ALA A 126 7.48 -11.10 36.80
N ASP A 127 7.01 -12.26 37.25
CA ASP A 127 7.76 -13.53 37.20
C ASP A 127 7.93 -14.13 35.79
N THR A 128 7.04 -13.83 34.84
CA THR A 128 7.15 -14.31 33.46
C THR A 128 8.29 -13.59 32.72
N LEU A 129 8.56 -12.32 33.05
CA LEU A 129 9.66 -11.54 32.47
C LEU A 129 11.04 -12.01 32.94
N ARG A 130 11.14 -12.77 34.03
CA ARG A 130 12.43 -13.38 34.47
C ARG A 130 12.89 -14.53 33.58
N ARG A 131 12.01 -15.14 32.79
CA ARG A 131 12.32 -16.26 31.88
C ARG A 131 12.63 -15.85 30.45
N ILE A 132 12.27 -14.63 30.05
CA ILE A 132 12.71 -14.08 28.77
C ILE A 132 14.11 -13.53 28.99
N ARG A 133 15.12 -14.35 28.69
CA ARG A 133 16.49 -13.86 28.54
C ARG A 133 16.48 -12.97 27.29
N VAL A 134 16.19 -11.68 27.45
CA VAL A 134 16.40 -10.68 26.40
C VAL A 134 17.88 -10.78 26.06
N LEU A 135 18.16 -11.32 24.88
CA LEU A 135 19.51 -11.32 24.35
C LEU A 135 19.97 -9.88 24.33
N LYS A 136 21.12 -9.60 24.94
CA LYS A 136 21.70 -8.26 24.89
C LYS A 136 21.69 -7.79 23.42
N PRO A 137 21.33 -6.52 23.15
CA PRO A 137 21.46 -5.96 21.81
C PRO A 137 22.88 -6.17 21.31
N TRP A 138 23.03 -6.70 20.10
CA TRP A 138 24.34 -6.88 19.50
C TRP A 138 24.96 -5.49 19.25
N ASN A 139 26.12 -5.24 19.86
CA ASN A 139 26.85 -3.99 19.75
C ASN A 139 27.96 -4.14 18.68
N ARG A 140 27.90 -3.32 17.62
CA ARG A 140 28.84 -3.39 16.48
C ARG A 140 30.28 -3.03 16.86
N ASN A 141 30.49 -2.41 18.02
CA ASN A 141 31.80 -1.89 18.46
C ASN A 141 32.61 -2.89 19.30
N GLU A 142 32.07 -4.07 19.60
CA GLU A 142 32.81 -5.15 20.27
C GLU A 142 33.29 -6.13 19.18
N GLY A 143 34.58 -6.05 18.83
CA GLY A 143 35.22 -6.68 17.67
C GLY A 143 35.18 -8.22 17.60
N GLY A 144 34.00 -8.80 17.34
CA GLY A 144 33.79 -10.19 16.96
C GLY A 144 33.16 -10.29 15.57
N SER A 145 33.86 -10.92 14.63
CA SER A 145 33.59 -10.89 13.19
C SER A 145 32.48 -11.80 12.67
N THR A 146 31.48 -12.19 13.47
CA THR A 146 30.27 -12.89 12.98
C THR A 146 29.05 -12.67 13.89
N PRO A 147 27.84 -12.40 13.35
CA PRO A 147 26.61 -12.46 14.14
C PRO A 147 26.32 -13.92 14.52
N PRO A 148 25.78 -14.20 15.72
CA PRO A 148 25.41 -15.57 16.09
C PRO A 148 24.25 -16.04 15.20
N SER A 149 24.49 -17.09 14.40
CA SER A 149 23.46 -17.79 13.63
C SER A 149 22.47 -18.43 14.60
N LYS A 150 21.28 -17.84 14.76
CA LYS A 150 20.17 -18.48 15.47
C LYS A 150 19.24 -19.13 14.47
N VAL A 151 19.35 -20.44 14.37
CA VAL A 151 18.32 -21.30 13.78
C VAL A 151 17.05 -21.12 14.63
N LEU A 152 16.01 -20.49 14.07
CA LEU A 152 14.66 -20.55 14.63
C LEU A 152 14.07 -21.91 14.25
N ASN A 153 14.09 -22.87 15.18
CA ASN A 153 13.25 -24.05 15.08
C ASN A 153 11.82 -23.66 15.45
N TRP A 154 10.94 -23.57 14.45
CA TRP A 154 9.50 -23.64 14.64
C TRP A 154 9.09 -25.10 14.49
N HIS A 155 8.61 -25.71 15.58
CA HIS A 155 7.88 -26.97 15.47
C HIS A 155 6.50 -26.63 14.87
N VAL A 156 6.24 -27.18 13.68
CA VAL A 156 4.92 -27.23 13.04
C VAL A 156 4.05 -28.24 13.77
#